data_AF-A0A948FGR6-F1
#
_entry.id   AF-A0A948FGR6-F1
#
_cell.length_a   1.000
_cell.length_b   1.000
_cell.length_c   1.000
_cell.angle_alpha   90.00
_cell.angle_beta   90.00
_cell.angle_gamma   90.00
#
_symmetry.space_group_name_H-M   'P 1'
#
loop_
_entity.id
_entity.type
_entity.pdbx_description
1 polymer ?
#
loop_
_entity_poly.entity_id
_entity_poly.type
_entity_poly.pdbx_seq_one_letter_code
_entity_poly.pdbx_strand_id
1 'polypeptide(L)' 'MAIFKCEKCGETKEGRCKPKKCPACGEASAMVKQEESKKSGCGCRCGSK' A
#
# COMPACT_ATOMS: atom_id res chain seq x y z
N MET A 1 12.92 -2.31 -6.56
CA MET A 1 11.62 -2.92 -6.95
C MET A 1 10.66 -2.72 -5.80
N ALA A 2 9.36 -2.58 -6.07
CA ALA A 2 8.37 -2.39 -5.03
C ALA A 2 7.52 -3.64 -4.88
N ILE A 3 7.19 -4.00 -3.65
CA ILE A 3 6.22 -5.06 -3.38
C ILE A 3 4.84 -4.42 -3.35
N PHE A 4 3.85 -5.03 -3.99
CA PHE A 4 2.46 -4.60 -3.96
C PHE A 4 1.62 -5.71 -3.34
N LYS A 5 1.02 -5.48 -2.17
CA LYS A 5 0.13 -6.42 -1.50
C LYS A 5 -1.32 -6.07 -1.78
N CYS A 6 -2.10 -7.06 -2.18
CA CYS A 6 -3.52 -6.93 -2.34
C CYS A 6 -4.20 -6.87 -0.96
N GLU A 7 -4.96 -5.82 -0.70
CA GLU A 7 -5.71 -5.68 0.56
C GLU A 7 -6.96 -6.57 0.62
N LYS A 8 -7.42 -7.08 -0.53
CA LYS A 8 -8.62 -7.92 -0.64
C LYS A 8 -8.35 -9.41 -0.41
N CYS A 9 -7.32 -9.95 -1.08
CA CYS A 9 -6.98 -11.38 -0.98
C CYS A 9 -5.65 -11.66 -0.27
N GLY A 10 -4.84 -10.62 0.00
CA GLY A 10 -3.54 -10.78 0.65
C GLY A 10 -2.37 -11.07 -0.30
N GLU A 11 -2.62 -11.24 -1.59
CA GLU A 11 -1.60 -11.59 -2.60
C GLU A 11 -0.51 -10.53 -2.75
N THR A 12 0.76 -10.93 -2.82
CA THR A 12 1.91 -10.01 -2.98
C THR A 12 2.55 -10.15 -4.35
N LYS A 13 2.76 -9.02 -5.02
CA LYS A 13 3.41 -8.97 -6.33
C LYS A 13 4.53 -7.94 -6.34
N GLU A 14 5.73 -8.37 -6.70
CA GLU A 14 6.89 -7.49 -6.85
C GLU A 14 7.01 -6.95 -8.27
N GLY A 15 7.37 -5.67 -8.39
CA GLY A 15 7.56 -5.06 -9.70
C GLY A 15 7.96 -3.59 -9.67
N ARG A 16 8.26 -3.05 -10.85
CA ARG A 16 8.50 -1.60 -11.02
C ARG A 16 7.20 -0.81 -11.05
N CYS A 17 6.15 -1.36 -11.66
CA CYS A 17 4.87 -0.70 -11.87
C CYS A 17 3.76 -1.34 -11.03
N LYS A 18 2.86 -0.51 -10.48
CA LYS A 18 1.67 -0.97 -9.76
C LYS A 18 0.73 -1.71 -10.73
N PRO A 19 0.34 -2.96 -10.45
CA PRO A 19 -0.56 -3.68 -11.34
C PRO A 19 -1.97 -3.07 -11.29
N LYS A 20 -2.65 -2.99 -12.44
CA LYS A 20 -4.02 -2.44 -12.55
C LYS A 20 -5.07 -3.33 -11.87
N LYS A 21 -4.87 -4.64 -11.94
CA LYS A 21 -5.73 -5.66 -11.36
C LYS A 21 -4.90 -6.67 -10.58
N CYS A 22 -5.45 -7.20 -9.49
CA CYS A 22 -4.84 -8.29 -8.76
C CYS A 22 -4.85 -9.57 -9.62
N PRO A 23 -3.71 -10.28 -9.78
CA PRO A 23 -3.67 -11.51 -10.57
C PRO A 23 -4.38 -12.69 -9.89
N ALA A 24 -4.55 -12.65 -8.56
CA ALA A 24 -5.17 -13.75 -7.81
C ALA A 24 -6.69 -13.61 -7.73
N CYS A 25 -7.21 -12.42 -7.43
CA CYS A 25 -8.65 -12.19 -7.25
C CYS A 25 -9.32 -11.35 -8.35
N GLY A 26 -8.55 -10.75 -9.27
CA GLY A 26 -9.10 -9.93 -10.35
C GLY A 26 -9.52 -8.51 -9.96
N GLU A 27 -9.49 -8.16 -8.67
CA GLU A 27 -9.91 -6.84 -8.17
C GLU A 27 -9.07 -5.71 -8.75
N ALA A 28 -9.74 -4.65 -9.22
CA ALA A 28 -9.11 -3.45 -9.71
C ALA A 28 -8.64 -2.56 -8.55
N SER A 29 -7.46 -1.94 -8.69
CA SER A 29 -6.89 -0.97 -7.72
C SER A 29 -6.63 -1.47 -6.29
N ALA A 30 -6.86 -2.74 -5.96
CA ALA A 30 -6.67 -3.30 -4.61
C ALA A 30 -5.19 -3.53 -4.20
N MET A 31 -4.22 -3.18 -5.05
CA MET A 31 -2.80 -3.44 -4.81
C MET A 31 -2.11 -2.25 -4.12
N VAL A 32 -1.72 -2.43 -2.87
CA VAL A 32 -1.07 -1.42 -2.04
C VAL A 32 0.44 -1.64 -2.05
N LYS A 33 1.20 -0.60 -2.34
CA LYS A 33 2.66 -0.66 -2.31
C LYS A 33 3.13 -0.89 -0.87
N GLN A 34 3.71 -2.06 -0.61
CA GLN A 34 4.45 -2.39 0.58
C GLN A 34 5.87 -1.84 0.38
N GLU A 35 6.02 -0.54 0.60
CA GLU A 35 7.31 0.04 0.98
C GLU A 35 7.28 0.15 2.48
N GLU A 36 8.37 -0.23 3.17
CA GLU A 36 8.56 0.00 4.60
C GLU A 36 8.66 1.51 4.91
N SER A 37 7.62 2.27 4.57
CA SER A 37 7.39 3.57 5.17
C SER A 37 6.51 3.32 6.38
N LYS A 38 7.19 2.95 7.46
CA LYS A 38 6.77 3.24 8.82
C LYS A 38 6.14 4.64 8.83
N LYS A 39 4.81 4.77 9.00
CA LYS A 39 4.24 6.05 9.44
C LYS A 39 4.44 6.14 10.95
N SER A 40 5.71 6.26 11.36
CA SER A 40 6.05 7.02 12.54
C SER A 40 6.03 8.50 12.15
N GLY A 41 5.18 9.28 12.82
CA GLY A 41 5.45 10.69 13.10
C GLY A 41 4.86 11.76 12.17
N CYS A 42 3.76 12.36 12.61
CA CYS A 42 3.62 13.82 12.80
C CYS A 42 2.37 13.99 13.70
N GLY A 43 2.43 14.46 14.94
CA GLY A 43 3.34 15.45 15.51
C GLY A 43 2.77 16.86 15.40
N CYS A 44 1.49 17.08 15.66
CA CYS A 44 0.92 18.41 15.83
C CYS A 44 0.40 18.58 17.27
N ARG A 45 1.31 19.05 18.15
CA ARG A 45 0.92 19.90 19.27
C ARG A 45 0.54 21.28 18.71
N CYS A 46 -0.75 21.57 18.60
CA CYS A 46 -1.31 22.92 18.64
C CYS A 46 -2.60 22.77 19.45
N GLY A 47 -2.77 23.32 20.65
CA GLY A 47 -2.36 24.65 21.09
C GLY A 47 -3.60 25.55 21.05
N SER A 48 -4.20 25.75 22.23
CA SER A 48 -4.98 26.94 22.60
C SER A 48 -6.35 27.15 21.94
N LYS A 49 -7.41 26.76 22.66
CA LYS A 49 -8.46 27.69 23.07
C LYS A 49 -9.24 27.14 24.26
#